data_AF-A0A955X616-F1
#
_entry.id   AF-A0A955X616-F1
#
_cell.length_a   1.000
_cell.length_b   1.000
_cell.length_c   1.000
_cell.angle_alpha   90.00
_cell.angle_beta   90.00
_cell.angle_gamma   90.00
#
_symmetry.space_group_name_H-M   'P 1'
#
loop_
_entity.id
_entity.type
_entity.pdbx_description
1 polymer ?
#
loop_
_entity_poly.entity_id
_entity_poly.type
_entity_poly.pdbx_seq_one_letter_code
_entity_poly.pdbx_strand_id
1 'polypeptide(L)'
;MTLDRAALGARLGTDLRSMALLQRAADAFQAELDQLRHETGVGSEVSDVALRQVAAELLVERTAQHLEAAGAKSAQLREGLAGPTHGGANALMQFRLAVMGPGHGGEGPEPVLKGPAPQDLARARTRLAVLAPGRKLSSEDARVLLQQAAWGTRQALAAVRWVRGLGVEAFAPQNIAGACGYGQATSTFHLQDLGVPAEDIHLHQAADAFGDGFRHAFVVVKMPDGKPYLVDCTFRQFFQPDNEGPDRIGEPGRIMRADRRGRAIADELLANGFIELTDEVAAAYGRALSTDPGCAVKARALLRSTAEIDYDRAEILGLPALPPLAQGPLPSRPRGPNMNRGPP
;
A
#
# COMPACT_ATOMS: atom_id res chain seq x y z
N MET A 1 -14.37 22.04 -20.82
CA MET A 1 -14.19 20.72 -21.47
C MET A 1 -15.55 20.25 -21.94
N THR A 2 -15.81 20.16 -23.24
CA THR A 2 -17.12 19.74 -23.76
C THR A 2 -17.06 18.23 -24.04
N LEU A 3 -17.69 17.43 -23.18
CA LEU A 3 -17.75 15.97 -23.32
C LEU A 3 -18.71 15.57 -24.46
N ASP A 4 -18.25 14.69 -25.35
CA ASP A 4 -19.09 14.06 -26.38
C ASP A 4 -20.09 13.09 -25.73
N ARG A 5 -21.36 13.52 -25.71
CA ARG A 5 -22.47 12.85 -25.03
C ARG A 5 -22.82 11.50 -25.64
N ALA A 6 -22.61 11.33 -26.95
CA ALA A 6 -22.95 10.08 -27.63
C ALA A 6 -21.91 9.00 -27.31
N ALA A 7 -20.62 9.37 -27.27
CA ALA A 7 -19.53 8.46 -26.95
C ALA A 7 -19.57 7.97 -25.50
N LEU A 8 -19.92 8.85 -24.54
CA LEU A 8 -20.00 8.49 -23.13
C LEU A 8 -21.24 7.63 -22.82
N GLY A 9 -22.40 7.93 -23.43
CA GLY A 9 -23.61 7.12 -23.28
C GLY A 9 -23.46 5.71 -23.85
N ALA A 10 -22.80 5.57 -25.02
CA ALA A 10 -22.52 4.26 -25.61
C ALA A 10 -21.55 3.41 -24.76
N ARG A 11 -20.61 4.04 -24.05
CA ARG A 11 -19.63 3.36 -23.19
C ARG A 11 -20.18 2.92 -21.84
N LEU A 12 -21.16 3.64 -21.30
CA LEU A 12 -21.73 3.37 -19.97
C LEU A 12 -23.02 2.55 -20.03
N GLY A 13 -23.59 2.30 -21.22
CA GLY A 13 -24.86 1.58 -21.37
C GLY A 13 -26.05 2.32 -20.74
N THR A 14 -25.93 3.63 -20.51
CA THR A 14 -26.91 4.47 -19.83
C THR A 14 -27.76 5.22 -20.84
N ASP A 15 -29.06 5.33 -20.58
CA ASP A 15 -29.96 6.07 -21.47
C ASP A 15 -29.75 7.60 -21.40
N LEU A 16 -30.28 8.31 -22.40
CA LEU A 16 -30.16 9.77 -22.51
C LEU A 16 -30.78 10.52 -21.30
N ARG A 17 -31.75 9.93 -20.59
CA ARG A 17 -32.35 10.54 -19.39
C ARG A 17 -31.41 10.42 -18.19
N SER A 18 -30.74 9.27 -18.00
CA SER A 18 -29.71 9.09 -16.97
C SER A 18 -28.53 10.04 -17.19
N MET A 19 -28.13 10.25 -18.45
CA MET A 19 -27.08 11.23 -18.79
C MET A 19 -27.49 12.67 -18.49
N ALA A 20 -28.73 13.05 -18.77
CA ALA A 20 -29.25 14.37 -18.42
C ALA A 20 -29.42 14.60 -16.91
N LEU A 21 -29.60 13.52 -16.13
CA LEU A 21 -29.62 13.58 -14.66
C LEU A 21 -28.20 13.74 -14.09
N LEU A 22 -27.23 12.98 -14.60
CA LEU A 22 -25.83 13.10 -14.20
C LEU A 22 -25.26 14.49 -14.52
N GLN A 23 -25.59 15.04 -15.70
CA GLN A 23 -25.17 16.40 -16.05
C GLN A 23 -25.80 17.44 -15.13
N ARG A 24 -27.10 17.34 -14.81
CA ARG A 24 -27.74 18.27 -13.87
C ARG A 24 -27.16 18.17 -12.46
N ALA A 25 -26.78 16.98 -12.01
CA ALA A 25 -26.09 16.79 -10.74
C ALA A 25 -24.68 17.44 -10.76
N ALA A 26 -23.94 17.28 -11.87
CA ALA A 26 -22.63 17.91 -12.04
C ALA A 26 -22.71 19.44 -12.12
N ASP A 27 -23.73 20.00 -12.81
CA ASP A 27 -23.94 21.44 -12.91
C ASP A 27 -24.35 22.04 -11.55
N ALA A 28 -25.23 21.36 -10.81
CA ALA A 28 -25.62 21.77 -9.45
C ALA A 28 -24.42 21.74 -8.48
N PHE A 29 -23.57 20.71 -8.59
CA PHE A 29 -22.35 20.59 -7.83
C PHE A 29 -21.38 21.76 -8.07
N GLN A 30 -21.16 22.10 -9.34
CA GLN A 30 -20.27 23.20 -9.70
C GLN A 30 -20.78 24.54 -9.16
N ALA A 31 -22.10 24.78 -9.22
CA ALA A 31 -22.71 25.98 -8.66
C ALA A 31 -22.55 26.07 -7.13
N GLU A 32 -22.68 24.96 -6.40
CA GLU A 32 -22.46 24.92 -4.94
C GLU A 32 -20.99 25.17 -4.58
N LEU A 33 -20.05 24.60 -5.33
CA LEU A 33 -18.62 24.87 -5.16
C LEU A 33 -18.29 26.35 -5.36
N ASP A 34 -18.88 26.97 -6.38
CA ASP A 34 -18.66 28.38 -6.68
C ASP A 34 -19.29 29.29 -5.61
N GLN A 35 -20.43 28.90 -5.04
CA GLN A 35 -21.04 29.57 -3.88
C GLN A 35 -20.16 29.46 -2.62
N LEU A 36 -19.68 28.26 -2.30
CA LEU A 36 -18.79 28.03 -1.15
C LEU A 36 -17.47 28.82 -1.27
N ARG A 37 -16.90 28.92 -2.47
CA ARG A 37 -15.73 29.75 -2.75
C ARG A 37 -16.01 31.23 -2.50
N HIS A 38 -17.19 31.69 -2.92
CA HIS A 38 -17.62 33.08 -2.69
C HIS A 38 -17.81 33.39 -1.20
N GLU A 39 -18.48 32.50 -0.45
CA GLU A 39 -18.78 32.69 0.98
C GLU A 39 -17.55 32.63 1.87
N THR A 40 -16.56 31.80 1.51
CA THR A 40 -15.37 31.59 2.35
C THR A 40 -14.24 32.57 2.04
N GLY A 41 -14.29 33.32 0.93
CA GLY A 41 -13.24 34.26 0.51
C GLY A 41 -11.91 33.58 0.17
N VAL A 42 -11.95 32.28 -0.09
CA VAL A 42 -10.79 31.40 -0.19
C VAL A 42 -10.23 31.40 -1.61
N GLY A 43 -9.09 32.07 -1.80
CA GLY A 43 -8.42 32.23 -3.10
C GLY A 43 -7.12 31.42 -3.29
N SER A 44 -6.79 30.45 -2.41
CA SER A 44 -5.54 29.68 -2.50
C SER A 44 -5.76 28.22 -2.94
N GLU A 45 -4.78 27.63 -3.66
CA GLU A 45 -4.87 26.26 -4.19
C GLU A 45 -4.98 25.18 -3.11
N VAL A 46 -4.36 25.37 -1.95
CA VAL A 46 -4.33 24.37 -0.84
C VAL A 46 -5.73 24.20 -0.22
N SER A 47 -6.49 25.27 -0.17
CA SER A 47 -7.85 25.29 0.37
C SER A 47 -8.90 24.80 -0.63
N ASP A 48 -8.60 24.82 -1.94
CA ASP A 48 -9.47 24.30 -2.99
C ASP A 48 -9.57 22.76 -2.94
N VAL A 49 -8.53 22.07 -2.46
CA VAL A 49 -8.54 20.60 -2.28
C VAL A 49 -9.48 20.17 -1.16
N ALA A 50 -9.42 20.84 0.00
CA ALA A 50 -10.31 20.54 1.14
C ALA A 50 -11.77 20.87 0.83
N LEU A 51 -12.02 21.99 0.13
CA LEU A 51 -13.35 22.35 -0.38
C LEU A 51 -13.89 21.33 -1.38
N ARG A 52 -13.07 20.87 -2.33
CA ARG A 52 -13.45 19.80 -3.27
C ARG A 52 -13.75 18.48 -2.57
N GLN A 53 -13.08 18.18 -1.46
CA GLN A 53 -13.32 16.96 -0.68
C GLN A 53 -14.66 17.00 0.06
N VAL A 54 -14.92 18.07 0.82
CA VAL A 54 -16.21 18.25 1.52
C VAL A 54 -17.36 18.30 0.52
N ALA A 55 -17.14 18.95 -0.63
CA ALA A 55 -18.11 18.99 -1.70
C ALA A 55 -18.35 17.59 -2.31
N ALA A 56 -17.32 16.80 -2.57
CA ALA A 56 -17.48 15.45 -3.14
C ALA A 56 -18.27 14.50 -2.23
N GLU A 57 -18.05 14.57 -0.91
CA GLU A 57 -18.81 13.79 0.08
C GLU A 57 -20.28 14.23 0.13
N LEU A 58 -20.53 15.55 0.17
CA LEU A 58 -21.88 16.13 0.08
C LEU A 58 -22.58 15.79 -1.24
N LEU A 59 -21.83 15.70 -2.35
CA LEU A 59 -22.36 15.36 -3.66
C LEU A 59 -22.82 13.91 -3.72
N VAL A 60 -22.06 12.97 -3.15
CA VAL A 60 -22.47 11.56 -3.07
C VAL A 60 -23.75 11.42 -2.25
N GLU A 61 -23.82 12.11 -1.11
CA GLU A 61 -24.99 12.10 -0.24
C GLU A 61 -26.22 12.75 -0.89
N ARG A 62 -26.06 13.93 -1.50
CA ARG A 62 -27.17 14.65 -2.17
C ARG A 62 -27.61 13.99 -3.47
N THR A 63 -26.69 13.38 -4.23
CA THR A 63 -27.04 12.60 -5.43
C THR A 63 -27.87 11.37 -5.04
N ALA A 64 -27.53 10.71 -3.93
CA ALA A 64 -28.35 9.63 -3.39
C ALA A 64 -29.75 10.12 -2.98
N GLN A 65 -29.84 11.27 -2.31
CA GLN A 65 -31.12 11.89 -1.92
C GLN A 65 -31.97 12.32 -3.11
N HIS A 66 -31.37 12.90 -4.16
CA HIS A 66 -32.08 13.32 -5.38
C HIS A 66 -32.56 12.13 -6.22
N LEU A 67 -31.78 11.04 -6.28
CA LEU A 67 -32.21 9.80 -6.93
C LEU A 67 -33.39 9.16 -6.18
N GLU A 68 -33.40 9.24 -4.85
CA GLU A 68 -34.52 8.79 -4.01
C GLU A 68 -35.77 9.67 -4.22
N ALA A 69 -35.62 11.00 -4.26
CA ALA A 69 -36.71 11.94 -4.52
C ALA A 69 -37.28 11.85 -5.96
N ALA A 70 -36.46 11.45 -6.94
CA ALA A 70 -36.87 11.27 -8.34
C ALA A 70 -37.65 9.96 -8.59
N GLY A 71 -37.93 9.18 -7.55
CA GLY A 71 -38.67 7.91 -7.68
C GLY A 71 -37.92 6.83 -8.47
N ALA A 72 -36.60 7.00 -8.68
CA ALA A 72 -35.77 5.94 -9.21
C ALA A 72 -35.80 4.79 -8.19
N LYS A 73 -36.21 3.59 -8.61
CA LYS A 73 -36.33 2.42 -7.73
C LYS A 73 -35.00 2.17 -7.02
N SER A 74 -34.92 2.67 -5.79
CA SER A 74 -33.72 2.70 -4.96
C SER A 74 -33.24 1.31 -4.54
N ALA A 75 -34.03 0.25 -4.77
CA ALA A 75 -33.66 -1.12 -4.44
C ALA A 75 -32.47 -1.65 -5.28
N GLN A 76 -32.43 -1.42 -6.60
CA GLN A 76 -31.34 -1.91 -7.46
C GLN A 76 -30.03 -1.10 -7.29
N LEU A 77 -30.15 0.19 -6.99
CA LEU A 77 -29.00 1.05 -6.66
C LEU A 77 -28.49 0.82 -5.24
N ARG A 78 -29.37 0.54 -4.26
CA ARG A 78 -28.97 0.12 -2.90
C ARG A 78 -28.39 -1.29 -2.87
N GLU A 79 -28.87 -2.24 -3.66
CA GLU A 79 -28.22 -3.57 -3.78
C GLU A 79 -26.85 -3.46 -4.45
N GLY A 80 -26.69 -2.54 -5.40
CA GLY A 80 -25.40 -2.22 -6.01
C GLY A 80 -24.41 -1.52 -5.06
N LEU A 81 -24.90 -0.71 -4.12
CA LEU A 81 -24.07 0.16 -3.25
C LEU A 81 -23.95 -0.30 -1.78
N ALA A 82 -24.85 -1.15 -1.27
CA ALA A 82 -24.95 -1.48 0.16
C ALA A 82 -24.93 -3.00 0.50
N GLY A 83 -24.76 -3.90 -0.48
CA GLY A 83 -24.69 -5.35 -0.22
C GLY A 83 -23.28 -5.85 0.13
N PRO A 84 -23.10 -6.75 1.13
CA PRO A 84 -21.80 -7.31 1.53
C PRO A 84 -21.28 -8.40 0.56
N THR A 85 -21.76 -8.46 -0.68
CA THR A 85 -21.26 -9.40 -1.71
C THR A 85 -20.94 -8.65 -3.01
N HIS A 86 -19.64 -8.45 -3.24
CA HIS A 86 -18.92 -8.26 -4.52
C HIS A 86 -19.36 -7.23 -5.60
N GLY A 87 -20.28 -6.28 -5.36
CA GLY A 87 -20.74 -5.34 -6.42
C GLY A 87 -20.20 -3.90 -6.41
N GLY A 88 -20.35 -3.17 -5.30
CA GLY A 88 -20.25 -1.68 -5.31
C GLY A 88 -18.85 -1.09 -5.46
N ALA A 89 -17.84 -1.71 -4.86
CA ALA A 89 -16.44 -1.34 -5.08
C ALA A 89 -16.00 -1.59 -6.54
N ASN A 90 -16.70 -2.48 -7.26
CA ASN A 90 -16.38 -2.84 -8.62
C ASN A 90 -16.84 -1.75 -9.60
N ALA A 91 -17.98 -1.07 -9.41
CA ALA A 91 -18.47 -0.08 -10.37
C ALA A 91 -17.58 1.19 -10.45
N LEU A 92 -17.14 1.73 -9.30
CA LEU A 92 -16.23 2.88 -9.27
C LEU A 92 -14.82 2.50 -9.78
N MET A 93 -14.39 1.27 -9.53
CA MET A 93 -13.12 0.71 -10.02
C MET A 93 -13.16 0.37 -11.51
N GLN A 94 -14.27 -0.13 -12.03
CA GLN A 94 -14.52 -0.40 -13.45
C GLN A 94 -14.65 0.90 -14.25
N PHE A 95 -15.31 1.92 -13.69
CA PHE A 95 -15.35 3.26 -14.26
C PHE A 95 -13.94 3.86 -14.34
N ARG A 96 -13.10 3.68 -13.31
CA ARG A 96 -11.68 4.06 -13.34
C ARG A 96 -10.88 3.29 -14.39
N LEU A 97 -11.03 1.96 -14.48
CA LEU A 97 -10.36 1.13 -15.48
C LEU A 97 -10.77 1.47 -16.92
N ALA A 98 -12.04 1.85 -17.14
CA ALA A 98 -12.54 2.27 -18.45
C ALA A 98 -12.08 3.67 -18.87
N VAL A 99 -11.77 4.55 -17.91
CA VAL A 99 -11.28 5.91 -18.16
C VAL A 99 -9.74 5.96 -18.28
N MET A 100 -9.01 5.09 -17.58
CA MET A 100 -7.53 5.10 -17.55
C MET A 100 -6.83 4.24 -18.62
N GLY A 101 -7.58 3.57 -19.52
CA GLY A 101 -7.00 2.76 -20.59
C GLY A 101 -6.30 1.48 -20.11
N PRO A 102 -5.97 0.54 -21.00
CA PRO A 102 -5.18 -0.63 -20.64
C PRO A 102 -3.82 -0.17 -20.12
N GLY A 103 -3.52 -0.50 -18.85
CA GLY A 103 -2.31 -0.06 -18.16
C GLY A 103 -1.06 -0.25 -19.01
N HIS A 104 -0.23 0.79 -19.07
CA HIS A 104 1.05 0.75 -19.76
C HIS A 104 1.88 -0.42 -19.21
N GLY A 105 2.13 -1.43 -20.05
CA GLY A 105 2.67 -2.75 -19.68
C GLY A 105 4.07 -2.79 -19.06
N GLY A 106 4.62 -1.65 -18.62
CA GLY A 106 5.89 -1.53 -17.91
C GLY A 106 5.77 -1.46 -16.38
N GLU A 107 4.62 -1.06 -15.83
CA GLU A 107 4.52 -0.71 -14.39
C GLU A 107 4.40 -1.92 -13.45
N GLY A 108 3.92 -3.06 -13.94
CA GLY A 108 3.66 -4.24 -13.12
C GLY A 108 2.28 -4.25 -12.44
N PRO A 109 2.04 -5.21 -11.52
CA PRO A 109 0.77 -5.31 -10.81
C PRO A 109 0.62 -4.19 -9.78
N GLU A 110 -0.63 -3.79 -9.55
CA GLU A 110 -1.00 -2.91 -8.45
C GLU A 110 -0.68 -3.56 -7.09
N PRO A 111 -0.27 -2.78 -6.08
CA PRO A 111 -0.04 -3.30 -4.75
C PRO A 111 -1.32 -3.85 -4.16
N VAL A 112 -1.21 -5.01 -3.49
CA VAL A 112 -2.30 -5.56 -2.70
C VAL A 112 -2.52 -4.68 -1.47
N LEU A 113 -3.62 -3.92 -1.47
CA LEU A 113 -4.00 -3.03 -0.37
C LEU A 113 -4.88 -3.71 0.68
N LYS A 114 -5.16 -5.00 0.51
CA LYS A 114 -5.94 -5.81 1.45
C LYS A 114 -5.00 -6.58 2.36
N GLY A 115 -5.15 -6.39 3.68
CA GLY A 115 -4.47 -7.20 4.68
C GLY A 115 -4.92 -8.66 4.69
N PRO A 116 -4.24 -9.54 5.45
CA PRO A 116 -4.68 -10.92 5.63
C PRO A 116 -6.05 -10.97 6.31
N ALA A 117 -6.73 -12.12 6.20
CA ALA A 117 -8.00 -12.30 6.91
C ALA A 117 -7.74 -12.25 8.43
N PRO A 118 -8.60 -11.57 9.22
CA PRO A 118 -8.37 -11.39 10.66
C PRO A 118 -8.17 -12.72 11.43
N GLN A 119 -8.90 -13.77 11.05
CA GLN A 119 -8.76 -15.10 11.65
C GLN A 119 -7.41 -15.77 11.36
N ASP A 120 -6.85 -15.54 10.17
CA ASP A 120 -5.53 -16.08 9.82
C ASP A 120 -4.44 -15.35 10.58
N LEU A 121 -4.55 -14.02 10.69
CA LEU A 121 -3.63 -13.21 11.49
C LEU A 121 -3.67 -13.59 12.97
N ALA A 122 -4.87 -13.72 13.56
CA ALA A 122 -5.03 -14.13 14.95
C ALA A 122 -4.41 -15.51 15.21
N ARG A 123 -4.61 -16.45 14.29
CA ARG A 123 -3.99 -17.78 14.36
C ARG A 123 -2.46 -17.72 14.29
N ALA A 124 -1.90 -16.97 13.33
CA ALA A 124 -0.47 -16.81 13.16
C ALA A 124 0.19 -16.18 14.41
N ARG A 125 -0.40 -15.11 14.95
CA ARG A 125 0.06 -14.46 16.20
C ARG A 125 0.00 -15.39 17.39
N THR A 126 -1.09 -16.15 17.54
CA THR A 126 -1.22 -17.14 18.62
C THR A 126 -0.13 -18.20 18.54
N ARG A 127 0.12 -18.75 17.35
CA ARG A 127 1.17 -19.75 17.11
C ARG A 127 2.57 -19.21 17.38
N LEU A 128 2.83 -17.96 16.99
CA LEU A 128 4.10 -17.28 17.29
C LEU A 128 4.28 -17.09 18.81
N ALA A 129 3.24 -16.63 19.52
CA ALA A 129 3.30 -16.36 20.95
C ALA A 129 3.55 -17.60 21.83
N VAL A 130 3.19 -18.80 21.35
CA VAL A 130 3.42 -20.08 22.06
C VAL A 130 4.54 -20.90 21.44
N LEU A 131 5.32 -20.32 20.52
CA LEU A 131 6.38 -21.03 19.83
C LEU A 131 7.49 -21.39 20.83
N ALA A 132 7.68 -22.70 21.08
CA ALA A 132 8.73 -23.16 21.96
C ALA A 132 10.13 -22.87 21.37
N PRO A 133 11.17 -22.67 22.21
CA PRO A 133 12.53 -22.47 21.73
C PRO A 133 12.98 -23.54 20.73
N GLY A 134 13.59 -23.12 19.62
CA GLY A 134 14.06 -24.01 18.55
C GLY A 134 12.97 -24.54 17.62
N ARG A 135 11.68 -24.29 17.89
CA ARG A 135 10.59 -24.56 16.93
C ARG A 135 10.50 -23.43 15.91
N LYS A 136 10.03 -23.79 14.72
CA LYS A 136 9.80 -22.86 13.62
C LYS A 136 8.32 -22.67 13.40
N LEU A 137 7.93 -21.45 13.07
CA LEU A 137 6.60 -21.15 12.56
C LEU A 137 6.43 -21.80 11.17
N SER A 138 5.19 -22.05 10.74
CA SER A 138 4.95 -22.48 9.36
C SER A 138 5.23 -21.32 8.38
N SER A 139 5.68 -21.62 7.17
CA SER A 139 5.86 -20.58 6.15
C SER A 139 4.54 -19.88 5.77
N GLU A 140 3.40 -20.56 5.91
CA GLU A 140 2.09 -19.95 5.70
C GLU A 140 1.79 -18.88 6.76
N ASP A 141 1.97 -19.19 8.04
CA ASP A 141 1.77 -18.23 9.13
C ASP A 141 2.80 -17.09 9.05
N ALA A 142 4.07 -17.38 8.70
CA ALA A 142 5.07 -16.34 8.46
C ALA A 142 4.66 -15.39 7.32
N ARG A 143 4.10 -15.93 6.24
CA ARG A 143 3.59 -15.14 5.12
C ARG A 143 2.41 -14.27 5.54
N VAL A 144 1.50 -14.76 6.39
CA VAL A 144 0.40 -13.97 6.96
C VAL A 144 0.93 -12.77 7.76
N LEU A 145 1.97 -12.97 8.58
CA LEU A 145 2.59 -11.88 9.33
C LEU A 145 3.26 -10.85 8.40
N LEU A 146 4.01 -11.29 7.39
CA LEU A 146 4.60 -10.40 6.38
C LEU A 146 3.53 -9.60 5.63
N GLN A 147 2.42 -10.24 5.27
CA GLN A 147 1.30 -9.60 4.58
C GLN A 147 0.64 -8.53 5.46
N GLN A 148 0.53 -8.78 6.76
CA GLN A 148 0.07 -7.77 7.72
C GLN A 148 1.05 -6.60 7.84
N ALA A 149 2.36 -6.86 7.90
CA ALA A 149 3.38 -5.82 7.98
C ALA A 149 3.42 -4.95 6.72
N ALA A 150 3.37 -5.56 5.54
CA ALA A 150 3.32 -4.86 4.26
C ALA A 150 2.03 -4.04 4.11
N TRP A 151 0.89 -4.60 4.52
CA TRP A 151 -0.37 -3.87 4.55
C TRP A 151 -0.31 -2.64 5.47
N GLY A 152 0.17 -2.81 6.71
CA GLY A 152 0.32 -1.69 7.65
C GLY A 152 1.24 -0.59 7.11
N THR A 153 2.39 -0.99 6.55
CA THR A 153 3.34 -0.08 5.90
C THR A 153 2.68 0.72 4.77
N ARG A 154 1.88 0.06 3.93
CA ARG A 154 1.13 0.71 2.85
C ARG A 154 0.08 1.67 3.40
N GLN A 155 -0.66 1.30 4.44
CA GLN A 155 -1.61 2.23 5.08
C GLN A 155 -0.90 3.49 5.59
N ALA A 156 0.27 3.32 6.21
CA ALA A 156 1.09 4.42 6.70
C ALA A 156 1.58 5.32 5.54
N LEU A 157 2.12 4.73 4.47
CA LEU A 157 2.53 5.44 3.25
C LEU A 157 1.35 6.20 2.62
N ALA A 158 0.20 5.56 2.50
CA ALA A 158 -1.00 6.18 1.95
C ALA A 158 -1.49 7.35 2.81
N ALA A 159 -1.49 7.23 4.14
CA ALA A 159 -1.91 8.29 5.05
C ALA A 159 -1.04 9.55 4.89
N VAL A 160 0.29 9.40 4.84
CA VAL A 160 1.21 10.54 4.65
C VAL A 160 0.98 11.22 3.30
N ARG A 161 0.75 10.42 2.26
CA ARG A 161 0.53 10.93 0.90
C ARG A 161 -0.85 11.56 0.74
N TRP A 162 -1.85 11.07 1.48
CA TRP A 162 -3.17 11.67 1.59
C TRP A 162 -3.10 13.06 2.23
N VAL A 163 -2.36 13.21 3.33
CA VAL A 163 -2.12 14.53 3.96
C VAL A 163 -1.45 15.51 2.98
N ARG A 164 -0.69 15.00 2.01
CA ARG A 164 -0.07 15.80 0.92
C ARG A 164 -0.98 16.00 -0.30
N GLY A 165 -2.25 15.62 -0.24
CA GLY A 165 -3.23 15.83 -1.32
C GLY A 165 -3.13 14.85 -2.49
N LEU A 166 -2.38 13.75 -2.38
CA LEU A 166 -2.13 12.82 -3.50
C LEU A 166 -3.24 11.77 -3.70
N GLY A 167 -4.20 11.68 -2.77
CA GLY A 167 -5.43 10.90 -2.94
C GLY A 167 -5.21 9.42 -3.31
N VAL A 168 -5.96 8.96 -4.31
CA VAL A 168 -6.00 7.56 -4.78
C VAL A 168 -4.78 7.11 -5.57
N GLU A 169 -3.89 8.03 -5.92
CA GLU A 169 -2.65 7.74 -6.64
C GLU A 169 -1.46 7.62 -5.68
N ALA A 170 -1.69 7.42 -4.38
CA ALA A 170 -0.64 7.38 -3.36
C ALA A 170 0.51 6.39 -3.67
N PHE A 171 0.26 5.36 -4.47
CA PHE A 171 1.24 4.35 -4.89
C PHE A 171 1.69 4.45 -6.34
N ALA A 172 1.28 5.50 -7.07
CA ALA A 172 1.87 5.77 -8.36
C ALA A 172 3.40 5.92 -8.20
N PRO A 173 4.21 5.45 -9.15
CA PRO A 173 5.67 5.46 -9.05
C PRO A 173 6.25 6.83 -8.63
N GLN A 174 5.76 7.94 -9.17
CA GLN A 174 6.13 9.31 -8.83
C GLN A 174 5.73 9.72 -7.41
N ASN A 175 4.61 9.19 -6.91
CA ASN A 175 4.05 9.56 -5.61
C ASN A 175 4.72 8.81 -4.47
N ILE A 176 5.31 7.64 -4.74
CA ILE A 176 6.05 6.86 -3.74
C ILE A 176 7.56 7.13 -3.75
N ALA A 177 8.05 7.88 -4.76
CA ALA A 177 9.44 8.30 -4.82
C ALA A 177 9.88 9.07 -3.56
N GLY A 178 11.09 8.75 -3.09
CA GLY A 178 11.68 9.31 -1.87
C GLY A 178 11.04 8.83 -0.57
N ALA A 179 10.04 7.93 -0.62
CA ALA A 179 9.40 7.38 0.58
C ALA A 179 10.18 6.21 1.19
N CYS A 180 11.27 5.75 0.58
CA CYS A 180 11.93 4.49 0.95
C CYS A 180 12.37 4.45 2.41
N GLY A 181 12.97 5.52 2.95
CA GLY A 181 13.34 5.58 4.37
C GLY A 181 12.14 5.44 5.31
N TYR A 182 11.02 6.10 4.97
CA TYR A 182 9.79 5.98 5.73
C TYR A 182 9.13 4.60 5.61
N GLY A 183 9.14 4.01 4.41
CA GLY A 183 8.70 2.64 4.17
C GLY A 183 9.50 1.61 4.95
N GLN A 184 10.83 1.74 4.99
CA GLN A 184 11.72 0.90 5.80
C GLN A 184 11.39 1.00 7.29
N ALA A 185 11.25 2.21 7.83
CA ALA A 185 10.93 2.42 9.24
C ALA A 185 9.57 1.82 9.63
N THR A 186 8.52 2.09 8.85
CA THR A 186 7.17 1.56 9.12
C THR A 186 7.07 0.05 8.94
N SER A 187 7.76 -0.53 7.96
CA SER A 187 7.89 -1.98 7.85
C SER A 187 8.53 -2.57 9.10
N THR A 188 9.58 -1.94 9.62
CA THR A 188 10.27 -2.42 10.83
C THR A 188 9.37 -2.36 12.06
N PHE A 189 8.69 -1.25 12.30
CA PHE A 189 7.75 -1.13 13.43
C PHE A 189 6.65 -2.17 13.36
N HIS A 190 6.04 -2.38 12.20
CA HIS A 190 4.99 -3.38 12.06
C HIS A 190 5.50 -4.82 12.24
N LEU A 191 6.73 -5.14 11.80
CA LEU A 191 7.34 -6.44 12.07
C LEU A 191 7.55 -6.66 13.58
N GLN A 192 8.08 -5.64 14.28
CA GLN A 192 8.28 -5.69 15.73
C GLN A 192 6.95 -5.83 16.50
N ASP A 193 5.92 -5.07 16.12
CA ASP A 193 4.58 -5.15 16.74
C ASP A 193 3.92 -6.53 16.56
N LEU A 194 4.28 -7.23 15.47
CA LEU A 194 3.83 -8.59 15.21
C LEU A 194 4.60 -9.64 16.00
N GLY A 195 5.63 -9.23 16.75
CA GLY A 195 6.44 -10.10 17.61
C GLY A 195 7.69 -10.64 16.92
N VAL A 196 8.12 -10.06 15.80
CA VAL A 196 9.43 -10.39 15.21
C VAL A 196 10.54 -9.73 16.04
N PRO A 197 11.55 -10.48 16.52
CA PRO A 197 12.64 -9.92 17.30
C PRO A 197 13.43 -8.87 16.50
N ALA A 198 13.90 -7.82 17.18
CA ALA A 198 14.62 -6.73 16.52
C ALA A 198 15.95 -7.20 15.90
N GLU A 199 16.61 -8.18 16.52
CA GLU A 199 17.85 -8.80 16.03
C GLU A 199 17.70 -9.57 14.72
N ASP A 200 16.47 -9.97 14.37
CA ASP A 200 16.14 -10.65 13.12
C ASP A 200 15.70 -9.68 12.01
N ILE A 201 15.67 -8.36 12.29
CA ILE A 201 15.31 -7.32 11.32
C ILE A 201 16.58 -6.54 10.93
N HIS A 202 16.92 -6.62 9.65
CA HIS A 202 18.13 -6.04 9.07
C HIS A 202 17.77 -4.88 8.15
N LEU A 203 18.37 -3.73 8.42
CA LEU A 203 18.08 -2.48 7.73
C LEU A 203 19.18 -2.20 6.73
N HIS A 204 18.80 -1.83 5.51
CA HIS A 204 19.75 -1.61 4.43
C HIS A 204 19.54 -0.30 3.71
N GLN A 205 20.65 0.34 3.35
CA GLN A 205 20.74 1.24 2.22
C GLN A 205 21.39 0.49 1.05
N ALA A 206 20.80 0.55 -0.13
CA ALA A 206 21.26 -0.17 -1.31
C ALA A 206 22.70 0.19 -1.73
N ALA A 207 23.06 1.48 -1.66
CA ALA A 207 24.43 1.94 -1.93
C ALA A 207 25.48 1.30 -0.99
N ASP A 208 25.10 0.99 0.26
CA ASP A 208 26.00 0.35 1.21
C ASP A 208 25.97 -1.19 1.09
N ALA A 209 24.81 -1.76 0.74
CA ALA A 209 24.61 -3.20 0.63
C ALA A 209 25.14 -3.79 -0.70
N PHE A 210 25.14 -3.01 -1.77
CA PHE A 210 25.45 -3.44 -3.14
C PHE A 210 26.60 -2.67 -3.79
N GLY A 211 27.27 -1.77 -3.06
CA GLY A 211 28.28 -0.85 -3.57
C GLY A 211 27.67 0.37 -4.26
N ASP A 212 28.51 1.16 -4.95
CA ASP A 212 28.08 2.37 -5.67
C ASP A 212 26.82 2.09 -6.49
N GLY A 213 25.72 2.78 -6.15
CA GLY A 213 24.39 2.34 -6.53
C GLY A 213 23.32 3.38 -6.23
N PHE A 214 22.07 2.97 -6.45
CA PHE A 214 20.91 3.80 -6.14
C PHE A 214 20.75 3.95 -4.63
N ARG A 215 20.43 5.16 -4.17
CA ARG A 215 20.06 5.38 -2.78
C ARG A 215 18.64 4.86 -2.56
N HIS A 216 18.55 3.72 -1.90
CA HIS A 216 17.28 3.06 -1.62
C HIS A 216 17.30 2.34 -0.29
N ALA A 217 16.29 2.59 0.54
CA ALA A 217 16.14 1.94 1.83
C ALA A 217 15.19 0.75 1.72
N PHE A 218 15.60 -0.41 2.25
CA PHE A 218 14.78 -1.63 2.29
C PHE A 218 15.06 -2.45 3.55
N VAL A 219 14.20 -3.41 3.84
CA VAL A 219 14.34 -4.30 5.01
C VAL A 219 14.62 -5.72 4.54
N VAL A 220 15.52 -6.42 5.23
CA VAL A 220 15.60 -7.87 5.20
C VAL A 220 15.24 -8.41 6.56
N VAL A 221 14.37 -9.41 6.63
CA VAL A 221 13.92 -9.97 7.91
C VAL A 221 14.07 -11.49 7.89
N LYS A 222 14.61 -12.06 8.98
CA LYS A 222 14.61 -13.49 9.21
C LYS A 222 13.35 -13.87 9.99
N MET A 223 12.38 -14.47 9.30
CA MET A 223 11.11 -14.80 9.93
C MET A 223 11.22 -16.03 10.85
N PRO A 224 10.30 -16.21 11.81
CA PRO A 224 10.28 -17.36 12.73
C PRO A 224 10.11 -18.74 12.06
N ASP A 225 9.82 -18.81 10.75
CA ASP A 225 9.91 -20.05 9.97
C ASP A 225 11.36 -20.42 9.58
N GLY A 226 12.32 -19.56 9.96
CA GLY A 226 13.75 -19.69 9.74
C GLY A 226 14.22 -19.20 8.37
N LYS A 227 13.34 -18.60 7.55
CA LYS A 227 13.70 -18.10 6.22
C LYS A 227 13.90 -16.58 6.22
N PRO A 228 14.83 -16.08 5.40
CA PRO A 228 14.98 -14.65 5.17
C PRO A 228 13.99 -14.16 4.11
N TYR A 229 13.52 -12.92 4.26
CA TYR A 229 12.62 -12.24 3.33
C TYR A 229 13.13 -10.83 3.05
N LEU A 230 13.03 -10.40 1.79
CA LEU A 230 13.18 -9.01 1.39
C LEU A 230 11.82 -8.34 1.54
N VAL A 231 11.78 -7.19 2.20
CA VAL A 231 10.57 -6.36 2.39
C VAL A 231 10.85 -4.96 1.85
N ASP A 232 10.11 -4.57 0.83
CA ASP A 232 10.21 -3.28 0.15
C ASP A 232 8.84 -2.86 -0.40
N CYS A 233 8.08 -2.16 0.43
CA CYS A 233 6.79 -1.61 0.03
C CYS A 233 6.89 -0.35 -0.85
N THR A 234 8.11 0.12 -1.13
CA THR A 234 8.38 1.34 -1.91
C THR A 234 9.03 1.05 -3.25
N PHE A 235 9.25 -0.23 -3.59
CA PHE A 235 9.91 -0.68 -4.82
C PHE A 235 9.28 -0.09 -6.10
N ARG A 236 7.99 0.22 -6.06
CA ARG A 236 7.25 0.83 -7.17
C ARG A 236 7.82 2.19 -7.61
N GLN A 237 8.60 2.89 -6.78
CA GLN A 237 9.21 4.16 -7.19
C GLN A 237 10.11 4.04 -8.42
N PHE A 238 10.66 2.85 -8.68
CA PHE A 238 11.55 2.59 -9.81
C PHE A 238 10.83 2.26 -11.12
N PHE A 239 9.49 2.31 -11.15
CA PHE A 239 8.68 1.97 -12.33
C PHE A 239 8.06 3.21 -12.97
N GLN A 240 8.82 4.32 -12.99
CA GLN A 240 8.43 5.56 -13.69
C GLN A 240 8.89 5.48 -15.15
N PRO A 241 7.99 5.38 -16.14
CA PRO A 241 8.36 5.26 -17.55
C PRO A 241 9.14 6.46 -18.08
N ASP A 242 8.84 7.65 -17.56
CA ASP A 242 9.38 8.91 -18.06
C ASP A 242 10.62 9.38 -17.29
N ASN A 243 11.02 8.67 -16.22
CA ASN A 243 12.07 9.10 -15.30
C ASN A 243 13.41 8.37 -15.52
N GLU A 244 13.79 8.25 -16.80
CA GLU A 244 15.13 7.88 -17.25
C GLU A 244 16.12 9.08 -17.24
N GLY A 245 15.73 10.21 -16.63
CA GLY A 245 16.53 11.44 -16.51
C GLY A 245 17.84 11.29 -15.69
N PRO A 246 18.56 12.38 -15.40
CA PRO A 246 19.91 12.33 -14.82
C PRO A 246 20.03 11.57 -13.49
N ASP A 247 18.95 11.44 -12.71
CA ASP A 247 18.91 10.67 -11.46
C ASP A 247 18.53 9.19 -11.66
N ARG A 248 18.17 8.79 -12.89
CA ARG A 248 17.88 7.43 -13.39
C ARG A 248 17.00 6.59 -12.47
N ILE A 249 16.03 7.20 -11.79
CA ILE A 249 15.16 6.50 -10.83
C ILE A 249 14.39 5.35 -11.52
N GLY A 250 14.05 5.44 -12.81
CA GLY A 250 13.40 4.33 -13.53
C GLY A 250 14.29 3.10 -13.83
N GLU A 251 15.61 3.24 -13.75
CA GLU A 251 16.57 2.24 -14.25
C GLU A 251 16.51 0.90 -13.51
N PRO A 252 16.39 0.82 -12.16
CA PRO A 252 16.25 -0.46 -11.47
C PRO A 252 15.02 -1.24 -11.92
N GLY A 253 13.89 -0.56 -12.14
CA GLY A 253 12.67 -1.18 -12.65
C GLY A 253 12.87 -1.74 -14.06
N ARG A 254 13.53 -0.96 -14.93
CA ARG A 254 13.89 -1.38 -16.30
C ARG A 254 14.80 -2.62 -16.29
N ILE A 255 15.85 -2.63 -15.45
CA ILE A 255 16.78 -3.77 -15.32
C ILE A 255 16.02 -5.03 -14.88
N MET A 256 15.15 -4.92 -13.86
CA MET A 256 14.36 -6.07 -13.40
C MET A 256 13.39 -6.58 -14.47
N ARG A 257 12.82 -5.69 -15.29
CA ARG A 257 11.87 -6.06 -16.36
C ARG A 257 12.54 -6.67 -17.59
N ALA A 258 13.87 -6.54 -17.73
CA ALA A 258 14.63 -6.94 -18.91
C ALA A 258 14.61 -8.46 -19.17
N ASP A 259 14.44 -9.28 -18.12
CA ASP A 259 14.32 -10.73 -18.25
C ASP A 259 13.09 -11.30 -17.50
N ARG A 260 12.73 -12.54 -17.82
CA ARG A 260 11.54 -13.21 -17.26
C ARG A 260 11.65 -13.37 -15.74
N ARG A 261 12.86 -13.57 -15.21
CA ARG A 261 13.07 -13.90 -13.81
C ARG A 261 13.01 -12.64 -12.94
N GLY A 262 13.74 -11.59 -13.33
CA GLY A 262 13.64 -10.27 -12.71
C GLY A 262 12.20 -9.75 -12.73
N ARG A 263 11.47 -9.98 -13.84
CA ARG A 263 10.06 -9.60 -13.96
C ARG A 263 9.19 -10.25 -12.89
N ALA A 264 9.36 -11.56 -12.68
CA ALA A 264 8.60 -12.28 -11.66
C ALA A 264 8.93 -11.81 -10.24
N ILE A 265 10.20 -11.49 -9.96
CA ILE A 265 10.63 -10.94 -8.67
C ILE A 265 10.02 -9.54 -8.46
N ALA A 266 10.06 -8.69 -9.48
CA ALA A 266 9.45 -7.37 -9.43
C ALA A 266 7.94 -7.44 -9.22
N ASP A 267 7.23 -8.33 -9.93
CA ASP A 267 5.79 -8.51 -9.76
C ASP A 267 5.42 -8.94 -8.34
N GLU A 268 6.17 -9.86 -7.75
CA GLU A 268 5.95 -10.31 -6.37
C GLU A 268 6.18 -9.16 -5.37
N LEU A 269 7.26 -8.39 -5.52
CA LEU A 269 7.55 -7.23 -4.68
C LEU A 269 6.50 -6.12 -4.83
N LEU A 270 6.08 -5.80 -6.06
CA LEU A 270 5.06 -4.79 -6.33
C LEU A 270 3.71 -5.20 -5.74
N ALA A 271 3.29 -6.45 -5.97
CA ALA A 271 2.03 -6.96 -5.45
C ALA A 271 2.05 -7.09 -3.92
N ASN A 272 3.04 -7.78 -3.35
CA ASN A 272 3.01 -8.19 -1.94
C ASN A 272 3.81 -7.28 -1.01
N GLY A 273 4.78 -6.53 -1.53
CA GLY A 273 5.69 -5.71 -0.73
C GLY A 273 6.82 -6.51 -0.10
N PHE A 274 6.87 -7.82 -0.35
CA PHE A 274 7.89 -8.73 0.16
C PHE A 274 8.05 -9.97 -0.73
N ILE A 275 9.19 -10.67 -0.60
CA ILE A 275 9.50 -11.94 -1.27
C ILE A 275 10.51 -12.75 -0.44
N GLU A 276 10.49 -14.09 -0.53
CA GLU A 276 11.53 -14.93 0.08
C GLU A 276 12.92 -14.58 -0.49
N LEU A 277 13.88 -14.29 0.38
CA LEU A 277 15.21 -13.85 -0.01
C LEU A 277 16.12 -15.06 -0.28
N THR A 278 16.03 -15.58 -1.49
CA THR A 278 17.00 -16.54 -2.02
C THR A 278 18.25 -15.84 -2.55
N ASP A 279 19.35 -16.58 -2.76
CA ASP A 279 20.55 -16.05 -3.43
C ASP A 279 20.24 -15.44 -4.79
N GLU A 280 19.28 -16.02 -5.50
CA GLU A 280 18.86 -15.54 -6.81
C GLU A 280 18.12 -14.21 -6.71
N VAL A 281 17.21 -14.06 -5.74
CA VAL A 281 16.52 -12.81 -5.46
C VAL A 281 17.50 -11.73 -5.02
N ALA A 282 18.43 -12.06 -4.12
CA ALA A 282 19.47 -11.14 -3.66
C ALA A 282 20.33 -10.64 -4.82
N ALA A 283 20.75 -11.54 -5.72
CA ALA A 283 21.56 -11.18 -6.87
C ALA A 283 20.77 -10.35 -7.90
N ALA A 284 19.51 -10.70 -8.20
CA ALA A 284 18.69 -9.93 -9.14
C ALA A 284 18.40 -8.51 -8.63
N TYR A 285 17.96 -8.40 -7.37
CA TYR A 285 17.67 -7.13 -6.73
C TYR A 285 18.93 -6.26 -6.56
N GLY A 286 20.05 -6.88 -6.16
CA GLY A 286 21.34 -6.19 -6.04
C GLY A 286 21.87 -5.67 -7.37
N ARG A 287 21.80 -6.45 -8.46
CA ARG A 287 22.16 -5.97 -9.81
C ARG A 287 21.30 -4.80 -10.27
N ALA A 288 20.01 -4.79 -9.94
CA ALA A 288 19.12 -3.71 -10.33
C ALA A 288 19.42 -2.40 -9.58
N LEU A 289 19.90 -2.49 -8.34
CA LEU A 289 20.18 -1.33 -7.48
C LEU A 289 21.65 -0.93 -7.39
N SER A 290 22.54 -1.66 -8.07
CA SER A 290 23.96 -1.36 -8.16
C SER A 290 24.31 -0.74 -9.52
N THR A 291 25.36 0.06 -9.57
CA THR A 291 25.99 0.48 -10.83
C THR A 291 26.93 -0.57 -11.39
N ASP A 292 27.31 -1.59 -10.60
CA ASP A 292 28.12 -2.71 -11.05
C ASP A 292 27.24 -3.84 -11.65
N PRO A 293 27.30 -4.08 -12.98
CA PRO A 293 26.56 -5.17 -13.60
C PRO A 293 27.02 -6.56 -13.10
N GLY A 294 28.20 -6.66 -12.49
CA GLY A 294 28.75 -7.85 -11.85
C GLY A 294 28.30 -8.08 -10.41
N CYS A 295 27.46 -7.21 -9.84
CA CYS A 295 27.00 -7.31 -8.46
C CYS A 295 26.35 -8.68 -8.19
N ALA A 296 27.01 -9.50 -7.39
CA ALA A 296 26.61 -10.88 -7.09
C ALA A 296 26.44 -11.08 -5.58
N VAL A 297 25.51 -10.35 -4.98
CA VAL A 297 25.23 -10.46 -3.54
C VAL A 297 24.44 -11.73 -3.21
N LYS A 298 24.82 -12.33 -2.08
CA LYS A 298 24.22 -13.54 -1.52
C LYS A 298 23.23 -13.18 -0.43
N ALA A 299 22.16 -13.97 -0.27
CA ALA A 299 21.11 -13.70 0.72
C ALA A 299 21.69 -13.54 2.14
N ARG A 300 22.64 -14.42 2.50
CA ARG A 300 23.33 -14.39 3.80
C ARG A 300 24.08 -13.08 4.09
N ALA A 301 24.55 -12.37 3.06
CA ALA A 301 25.27 -11.12 3.23
C ALA A 301 24.34 -9.98 3.68
N LEU A 302 23.05 -10.10 3.35
CA LEU A 302 22.00 -9.18 3.76
C LEU A 302 21.37 -9.53 5.13
N LEU A 303 21.93 -10.49 5.86
CA LEU A 303 21.56 -10.76 7.26
C LEU A 303 22.43 -9.97 8.25
N ARG A 304 22.93 -8.82 7.79
CA ARG A 304 23.71 -7.87 8.56
C ARG A 304 23.33 -6.48 8.08
N SER A 305 22.73 -5.70 8.97
CA SER A 305 22.31 -4.33 8.64
C SER A 305 23.48 -3.52 8.10
N THR A 306 23.20 -2.73 7.07
CA THR A 306 24.12 -1.68 6.57
C THR A 306 23.66 -0.29 6.95
N ALA A 307 22.50 -0.18 7.61
CA ALA A 307 21.91 1.07 8.07
C ALA A 307 21.36 0.93 9.49
N GLU A 308 21.08 2.08 10.11
CA GLU A 308 20.31 2.20 11.34
C GLU A 308 19.00 2.94 11.04
N ILE A 309 17.96 2.75 11.86
CA ILE A 309 16.76 3.59 11.74
C ILE A 309 17.15 4.98 12.20
N ASP A 310 17.05 5.94 11.29
CA ASP A 310 17.15 7.36 11.61
C ASP A 310 15.77 7.84 12.12
N TYR A 311 15.59 7.80 13.44
CA TYR A 311 14.35 8.22 14.12
C TYR A 311 14.15 9.75 14.08
N ASP A 312 15.20 10.51 13.80
CA ASP A 312 15.19 11.98 13.81
C ASP A 312 14.74 12.57 12.47
N ARG A 313 14.44 11.72 11.49
CA ARG A 313 13.90 12.15 10.21
C ARG A 313 12.59 12.91 10.40
N ALA A 314 12.51 14.11 9.83
CA ALA A 314 11.31 14.94 9.87
C ALA A 314 10.09 14.21 9.27
N GLU A 315 10.34 13.31 8.31
CA GLU A 315 9.30 12.44 7.74
C GLU A 315 8.74 11.42 8.74
N ILE A 316 9.46 11.11 9.82
CA ILE A 316 9.02 10.24 10.93
C ILE A 316 8.39 11.07 12.06
N LEU A 317 8.98 12.23 12.39
CA LEU A 317 8.52 13.08 13.50
C LEU A 317 7.16 13.76 13.26
N GLY A 318 6.79 14.01 11.99
CA GLY A 318 5.54 14.66 11.61
C GLY A 318 4.34 13.72 11.46
N LEU A 319 4.52 12.44 11.79
CA LEU A 319 3.50 11.43 11.56
C LEU A 319 2.56 11.31 12.75
N PRO A 320 1.26 11.03 12.51
CA PRO A 320 0.43 10.53 13.59
C PRO A 320 1.12 9.30 14.17
N ALA A 321 1.19 9.23 15.50
CA ALA A 321 1.60 8.01 16.18
C ALA A 321 0.86 6.84 15.53
N LEU A 322 1.59 5.80 15.13
CA LEU A 322 0.98 4.63 14.50
C LEU A 322 -0.20 4.21 15.39
N PRO A 323 -1.43 4.14 14.86
CA PRO A 323 -2.55 3.72 15.67
C PRO A 323 -2.15 2.36 16.26
N PRO A 324 -2.28 2.17 17.59
CA PRO A 324 -1.92 0.90 18.19
C PRO A 324 -2.66 -0.17 17.40
N LEU A 325 -1.92 -1.09 16.76
CA LEU A 325 -2.53 -2.20 16.03
C LEU A 325 -3.55 -2.81 16.99
N ALA A 326 -4.81 -2.88 16.56
CA ALA A 326 -5.91 -3.35 17.40
C ALA A 326 -5.39 -4.54 18.20
N GLN A 327 -5.20 -4.34 19.51
CA GLN A 327 -4.65 -5.37 20.35
C GLN A 327 -5.73 -6.45 20.39
N GLY A 328 -5.63 -7.42 19.49
CA GLY A 328 -6.35 -8.66 19.64
C GLY A 328 -6.08 -9.13 21.08
N PRO A 329 -7.10 -9.63 21.79
CA PRO A 329 -6.95 -10.00 23.20
C PRO A 329 -5.68 -10.83 23.34
N LEU A 330 -4.74 -10.33 24.15
CA LEU A 330 -3.53 -11.08 24.46
C LEU A 330 -4.01 -12.45 24.95
N PRO A 331 -3.52 -13.57 24.39
CA PRO A 331 -3.88 -14.87 24.90
C PRO A 331 -3.55 -14.85 26.39
N SER A 332 -4.58 -15.06 27.21
CA SER A 332 -4.42 -15.13 28.65
C SER A 332 -3.35 -16.16 28.92
N ARG A 333 -2.22 -15.74 29.53
CA ARG A 333 -1.15 -16.65 29.92
C ARG A 333 -1.81 -17.85 30.60
N PRO A 334 -1.58 -19.09 30.14
CA PRO A 334 -2.10 -20.25 30.85
C PRO A 334 -1.65 -20.11 32.30
N ARG A 335 -2.61 -20.07 33.23
CA ARG A 335 -2.30 -20.05 34.66
C ARG A 335 -1.42 -21.27 34.90
N GLY A 336 -0.13 -21.05 35.14
CA GLY A 336 0.78 -22.12 35.52
C GLY A 336 0.18 -22.88 36.70
N PRO A 337 0.50 -24.19 36.84
CA PRO A 337 0.04 -24.96 37.98
C PRO A 337 0.33 -24.19 39.26
N ASN A 338 -0.71 -23.98 40.06
CA ASN A 338 -0.60 -23.26 41.32
C ASN A 338 0.27 -24.09 42.27
N MET A 339 1.57 -23.78 42.32
CA MET A 339 2.58 -24.47 43.14
C MET A 339 2.36 -24.27 44.65
N ASN A 340 1.32 -23.54 45.07
CA ASN A 340 1.00 -23.25 46.47
C ASN A 340 0.06 -24.26 47.13
N ARG A 341 -0.05 -25.50 46.63
CA ARG A 341 -0.62 -26.59 47.45
C ARG A 341 0.49 -27.17 48.31
N GLY A 342 0.61 -26.64 49.53
CA GLY A 342 1.42 -27.26 50.58
C GLY A 342 0.97 -28.70 50.86
N PRO A 343 1.85 -29.53 51.45
CA PRO A 343 1.54 -30.93 51.74
C PRO A 343 0.40 -31.06 52.77
N PRO A 344 -0.34 -32.18 52.73
CA PRO A 344 -1.53 -32.43 53.56
C PRO A 344 -1.23 -32.56 55.05
#